data_AF-A0A9W8QIV3-F1
#
_entry.id   AF-A0A9W8QIV3-F1
#
_cell.length_a   1.000
_cell.length_b   1.000
_cell.length_c   1.000
_cell.angle_alpha   90.00
_cell.angle_beta   90.00
_cell.angle_gamma   90.00
#
_symmetry.space_group_name_H-M   'P 1'
#
loop_
_entity.id
_entity.type
_entity.pdbx_description
1 polymer ?
#
loop_
_entity_poly.entity_id
_entity_poly.type
_entity_poly.pdbx_seq_one_letter_code
_entity_poly.pdbx_strand_id
1 'polypeptide(L)'
;MTDHGDIEPLLAGASVERSPVSRRTFWRVVLLSYTMLFCSQLYASSFNTVLFETLEGLLCRDMYDDVGDPLADPRCKGEAVQSELSLLTSIEASFEMIPPMLCGIVYGLVADVYGRRPILMLSTFGAVLYGALDIAVCWFHDYISIKFFWAVPAVYFFTGGALVSASINYTIVTDIVPKSQRSAVFLAISSAFLIGAFLSAYLAAALLPLGHYPAMCALILIQIVGLFAACLMPETIAIGEKPHDAVEDATPFSKKLSARVAELRAQSVSSLRDMFWGSNTKLTLLLLSTLFTGVGKQLVGSVMKQYAVKRYELSWARAGIILSYANLLRLALCFMPGSRASVYCLEPTVRSLVVSMGRDAGTGSIVSAMEVLTAVSIAIAGPIIAATFRLGMKLGGDWIGLPMYIGGGIMVPGALILWLMRFDEEIAEELAEESDGLL
;
A
#
# COMPACT_ATOMS: atom_id res chain seq x y z
N MET A 1 6.11 -58.79 -26.70
CA MET A 1 7.09 -57.76 -27.10
C MET A 1 6.44 -56.90 -28.16
N THR A 2 5.70 -55.90 -27.72
CA THR A 2 5.18 -54.81 -28.56
C THR A 2 5.24 -53.59 -27.65
N ASP A 3 6.24 -52.77 -27.94
CA ASP A 3 6.73 -51.65 -27.16
C ASP A 3 5.82 -50.42 -27.38
N HIS A 4 5.40 -49.79 -26.29
CA HIS A 4 4.63 -48.55 -26.31
C HIS A 4 5.62 -47.39 -26.43
N GLY A 5 5.72 -46.79 -27.61
CA GLY A 5 6.45 -45.54 -27.81
C GLY A 5 5.63 -44.36 -27.25
N ASP A 6 6.05 -43.87 -26.09
CA ASP A 6 5.54 -42.65 -25.45
C ASP A 6 5.74 -41.43 -26.35
N ILE A 7 4.66 -40.66 -26.55
CA ILE A 7 4.70 -39.31 -27.13
C ILE A 7 4.97 -38.36 -25.97
N GLU A 8 6.25 -38.03 -25.78
CA GLU A 8 6.71 -37.03 -24.83
C GLU A 8 6.30 -35.63 -25.31
N PRO A 9 5.66 -34.78 -24.47
CA PRO A 9 5.29 -33.43 -24.87
C PRO A 9 6.52 -32.52 -24.93
N LEU A 10 6.73 -31.94 -26.11
CA LEU A 10 7.79 -31.01 -26.52
C LEU A 10 7.70 -29.62 -25.83
N LEU A 11 7.66 -29.58 -24.50
CA LEU A 11 7.69 -28.35 -23.69
C LEU A 11 8.89 -28.31 -22.75
N ALA A 12 10.05 -28.78 -23.22
CA ALA A 12 11.34 -28.44 -22.61
C ALA A 12 11.65 -26.97 -22.94
N GLY A 13 11.78 -26.17 -21.88
CA GLY A 13 11.86 -24.72 -21.92
C GLY A 13 12.79 -24.15 -23.00
N ALA A 14 12.19 -23.53 -24.01
CA ALA A 14 12.84 -22.42 -24.69
C ALA A 14 12.98 -21.31 -23.63
N SER A 15 14.15 -21.23 -23.00
CA SER A 15 14.56 -20.05 -22.26
C SER A 15 14.45 -18.88 -23.21
N VAL A 16 13.39 -18.08 -23.09
CA VAL A 16 13.25 -16.82 -23.80
C VAL A 16 14.47 -15.99 -23.43
N GLU A 17 15.46 -15.94 -24.33
CA GLU A 17 16.65 -15.12 -24.20
C GLU A 17 16.20 -13.66 -24.23
N ARG A 18 15.96 -13.10 -23.03
CA ARG A 18 15.66 -11.67 -22.89
C ARG A 18 16.87 -10.90 -23.42
N SER A 19 16.64 -10.03 -24.39
CA SER A 19 17.68 -9.10 -24.85
C SER A 19 18.25 -8.34 -23.65
N PRO A 20 19.59 -8.26 -23.48
CA PRO A 20 20.18 -7.62 -22.32
C PRO A 20 19.78 -6.14 -22.28
N VAL A 21 19.07 -5.75 -21.22
CA VAL A 21 18.68 -4.35 -20.99
C VAL A 21 19.94 -3.52 -20.79
N SER A 22 20.04 -2.36 -21.47
CA SER A 22 21.17 -1.46 -21.28
C SER A 22 21.32 -1.05 -19.82
N ARG A 23 22.55 -1.10 -19.29
CA ARG A 23 22.86 -0.68 -17.91
C ARG A 23 22.36 0.74 -17.60
N ARG A 24 22.35 1.64 -18.59
CA ARG A 24 21.79 2.99 -18.42
C ARG A 24 20.28 2.98 -18.20
N THR A 25 19.55 2.19 -18.97
CA THR A 25 18.09 2.04 -18.84
C THR A 25 17.73 1.40 -17.51
N PHE A 26 18.48 0.37 -17.09
CA PHE A 26 18.30 -0.28 -15.79
C PHE A 26 18.39 0.72 -14.64
N TRP A 27 19.50 1.44 -14.50
CA TRP A 27 19.69 2.39 -13.40
C TRP A 27 18.74 3.58 -13.49
N ARG A 28 18.38 4.02 -14.71
CA ARG A 28 17.38 5.07 -14.91
C ARG A 28 16.02 4.67 -14.35
N VAL A 29 15.53 3.47 -14.66
CA VAL A 29 14.24 2.99 -14.14
C VAL A 29 14.30 2.84 -12.62
N VAL A 30 15.33 2.19 -12.08
CA VAL A 30 15.47 2.00 -10.63
C VAL A 30 15.49 3.34 -9.88
N LEU A 31 16.24 4.33 -10.38
CA LEU A 31 16.30 5.66 -9.77
C LEU A 31 14.97 6.40 -9.86
N LEU A 32 14.30 6.38 -11.01
CA LEU A 32 12.99 7.01 -11.18
C LEU A 32 11.93 6.34 -10.29
N SER A 33 11.94 5.00 -10.20
CA SER A 33 11.07 4.24 -9.30
C SER A 33 11.31 4.63 -7.84
N TYR A 34 12.58 4.71 -7.43
CA TYR A 34 12.98 5.10 -6.08
C TYR A 34 12.50 6.52 -5.76
N THR A 35 12.79 7.50 -6.63
CA THR A 35 12.38 8.89 -6.44
C THR A 35 10.86 9.03 -6.36
N MET A 36 10.12 8.37 -7.26
CA MET A 36 8.66 8.43 -7.28
C MET A 36 8.05 7.88 -5.98
N LEU A 37 8.50 6.73 -5.50
CA LEU A 37 7.98 6.11 -4.27
C LEU A 37 8.41 6.89 -3.02
N PHE A 38 9.65 7.39 -3.00
CA PHE A 38 10.12 8.27 -1.94
C PHE A 38 9.26 9.54 -1.83
N CYS A 39 9.05 10.25 -2.95
CA CYS A 39 8.21 11.44 -2.99
C CYS A 39 6.77 11.13 -2.58
N SER A 40 6.21 10.02 -3.05
CA SER A 40 4.83 9.61 -2.72
C SER A 40 4.65 9.33 -1.24
N GLN A 41 5.59 8.62 -0.63
CA GLN A 41 5.50 8.32 0.80
C GLN A 41 5.78 9.55 1.68
N LEU A 42 6.74 10.38 1.28
CA LEU A 42 7.07 11.63 1.96
C LEU A 42 5.84 12.56 1.96
N TYR A 43 5.22 12.75 0.79
CA TYR A 43 3.98 13.50 0.62
C TYR A 43 2.84 12.93 1.49
N ALA A 44 2.47 11.66 1.31
CA ALA A 44 1.29 11.08 1.95
C ALA A 44 1.35 11.18 3.49
N SER A 45 2.50 10.91 4.09
CA SER A 45 2.65 10.93 5.55
C SER A 45 2.71 12.35 6.13
N SER A 46 3.38 13.28 5.45
CA SER A 46 3.45 14.68 5.86
C SER A 46 2.10 15.37 5.68
N PHE A 47 1.45 15.15 4.54
CA PHE A 47 0.17 15.76 4.19
C PHE A 47 -0.91 15.37 5.19
N ASN A 48 -1.04 14.08 5.50
CA ASN A 48 -1.96 13.61 6.55
C ASN A 48 -1.72 14.28 7.92
N THR A 49 -0.46 14.55 8.27
CA THR A 49 -0.15 15.20 9.56
C THR A 49 -0.66 16.64 9.59
N VAL A 50 -0.43 17.41 8.52
CA VAL A 50 -0.91 18.80 8.39
C VAL A 50 -2.44 18.83 8.24
N LEU A 51 -3.01 17.88 7.51
CA LEU A 51 -4.45 17.72 7.32
C LEU A 51 -5.17 17.44 8.63
N PHE A 52 -4.66 16.53 9.46
CA PHE A 52 -5.30 16.22 10.74
C PHE A 52 -5.32 17.41 11.70
N GLU A 53 -4.23 18.19 11.76
CA GLU A 53 -4.18 19.42 12.56
C GLU A 53 -5.15 20.49 12.02
N THR A 54 -5.29 20.58 10.70
CA THR A 54 -6.25 21.48 10.06
C THR A 54 -7.70 21.07 10.34
N LEU A 55 -8.02 19.78 10.18
CA LEU A 55 -9.34 19.23 10.45
C LEU A 55 -9.71 19.35 11.93
N GLU A 56 -8.77 19.17 12.86
CA GLU A 56 -8.97 19.42 14.29
C GLU A 56 -9.41 20.87 14.53
N GLY A 57 -8.69 21.84 13.95
CA GLY A 57 -9.02 23.26 14.08
C GLY A 57 -10.38 23.62 13.48
N LEU A 58 -10.69 23.10 12.28
CA LEU A 58 -11.97 23.34 11.60
C LEU A 58 -13.15 22.75 12.39
N LEU A 59 -13.02 21.50 12.84
CA LEU A 59 -14.04 20.86 13.68
C LEU A 59 -14.21 21.58 15.02
N CYS A 60 -13.12 22.04 15.63
CA CYS A 60 -13.21 22.81 16.87
C CYS A 60 -14.01 24.11 16.69
N ARG A 61 -13.78 24.82 15.58
CA ARG A 61 -14.51 26.05 15.25
C ARG A 61 -16.00 25.81 14.99
N ASP A 62 -16.36 24.66 14.41
CA ASP A 62 -17.77 24.27 14.19
C ASP A 62 -18.48 23.91 15.51
N MET A 63 -17.75 23.42 16.51
CA MET A 63 -18.29 23.04 17.82
C MET A 63 -18.29 24.17 18.85
N TYR A 64 -17.37 25.13 18.72
CA TYR A 64 -17.15 26.21 19.68
C TYR A 64 -16.94 27.55 18.95
N ASP A 65 -18.01 28.34 18.85
CA ASP A 65 -18.02 29.63 18.15
C ASP A 65 -17.15 30.72 18.82
N ASP A 66 -16.77 30.53 20.09
CA ASP A 66 -16.05 31.50 20.92
C ASP A 66 -14.52 31.37 20.89
N VAL A 67 -13.99 30.41 20.11
CA VAL A 67 -12.56 30.12 20.03
C VAL A 67 -11.88 31.02 19.01
N GLY A 68 -11.06 31.96 19.49
CA GLY A 68 -10.26 32.86 18.63
C GLY A 68 -9.08 32.17 17.93
N ASP A 69 -8.32 31.34 18.66
CA ASP A 69 -7.22 30.52 18.12
C ASP A 69 -7.45 29.03 18.41
N PRO A 70 -7.89 28.24 17.41
CA PRO A 70 -8.18 26.82 17.57
C PRO A 70 -6.98 25.95 17.97
N LEU A 71 -5.75 26.38 17.73
CA LEU A 71 -4.56 25.58 18.08
C LEU A 71 -4.09 25.78 19.52
N ALA A 72 -4.47 26.91 20.13
CA ALA A 72 -4.09 27.25 21.50
C ALA A 72 -5.16 26.85 22.54
N ASP A 73 -6.42 26.67 22.11
CA ASP A 73 -7.52 26.35 23.04
C ASP A 73 -7.51 24.86 23.45
N PRO A 74 -7.41 24.55 24.76
CA PRO A 74 -7.41 23.17 25.24
C PRO A 74 -8.71 22.41 24.94
N ARG A 75 -9.83 23.11 24.67
CA ARG A 75 -11.11 22.50 24.29
C ARG A 75 -11.04 21.82 22.92
N CYS A 76 -10.19 22.29 22.01
CA CYS A 76 -10.01 21.68 20.69
C CYS A 76 -9.37 20.29 20.76
N LYS A 77 -8.57 20.04 21.80
CA LYS A 77 -8.07 18.70 22.12
C LYS A 77 -9.08 17.86 22.90
N GLY A 78 -10.30 18.35 23.11
CA GLY A 78 -11.38 17.71 23.86
C GLY A 78 -11.86 16.40 23.24
N GLU A 79 -12.67 15.65 24.00
CA GLU A 79 -13.19 14.36 23.54
C GLU A 79 -14.07 14.49 22.30
N ALA A 80 -14.93 15.50 22.27
CA ALA A 80 -15.88 15.68 21.19
C ALA A 80 -15.19 15.87 19.83
N VAL A 81 -14.26 16.82 19.75
CA VAL A 81 -13.49 17.13 18.53
C VAL A 81 -12.66 15.94 18.07
N GLN A 82 -11.90 15.31 18.97
CA GLN A 82 -11.04 14.17 18.63
C GLN A 82 -11.85 12.94 18.18
N SER A 83 -13.02 12.71 18.76
CA SER A 83 -13.89 11.60 18.36
C SER A 83 -14.51 11.80 16.98
N GLU A 84 -14.87 13.03 16.61
CA GLU A 84 -15.38 13.37 15.29
C GLU A 84 -14.25 13.37 14.25
N LEU A 85 -13.06 13.87 14.59
CA LEU A 85 -11.87 13.78 13.73
C LEU A 85 -11.51 12.32 13.41
N SER A 86 -11.53 11.45 14.42
CA SER A 86 -11.28 10.03 14.25
C SER A 86 -12.33 9.36 13.36
N LEU A 87 -13.61 9.71 13.53
CA LEU A 87 -14.70 9.22 12.66
C LEU A 87 -14.49 9.67 11.21
N LEU A 88 -14.24 10.96 11.01
CA LEU A 88 -14.10 11.58 9.70
C LEU A 88 -12.98 10.93 8.90
N THR A 89 -11.78 10.84 9.48
CA THR A 89 -10.57 10.28 8.87
C THR A 89 -10.62 8.77 8.68
N SER A 90 -11.23 8.04 9.62
CA SER A 90 -11.31 6.58 9.53
C SER A 90 -12.31 6.11 8.46
N ILE A 91 -13.45 6.80 8.32
CA ILE A 91 -14.42 6.49 7.25
C ILE A 91 -13.85 6.85 5.88
N GLU A 92 -13.19 8.00 5.76
CA GLU A 92 -12.52 8.41 4.53
C GLU A 92 -11.48 7.36 4.09
N ALA A 93 -10.61 6.92 5.00
CA ALA A 93 -9.62 5.86 4.72
C ALA A 93 -10.28 4.54 4.26
N SER A 94 -11.45 4.19 4.81
CA SER A 94 -12.23 3.05 4.32
C SER A 94 -12.73 3.26 2.89
N PHE A 95 -13.21 4.45 2.55
CA PHE A 95 -13.65 4.80 1.20
C PHE A 95 -12.50 4.87 0.21
N GLU A 96 -11.30 5.29 0.62
CA GLU A 96 -10.08 5.29 -0.20
C GLU A 96 -9.74 3.90 -0.76
N MET A 97 -10.10 2.83 -0.04
CA MET A 97 -9.78 1.45 -0.43
C MET A 97 -10.79 0.82 -1.39
N ILE A 98 -11.99 1.38 -1.49
CA ILE A 98 -13.04 0.84 -2.38
C ILE A 98 -12.61 0.92 -3.86
N PRO A 99 -12.14 2.07 -4.37
CA PRO A 99 -11.69 2.19 -5.76
C PRO A 99 -10.55 1.22 -6.14
N PRO A 100 -9.42 1.11 -5.42
CA PRO A 100 -8.36 0.19 -5.81
C PRO A 100 -8.80 -1.28 -5.69
N MET A 101 -9.71 -1.62 -4.78
CA MET A 101 -10.27 -2.99 -4.69
C MET A 101 -11.11 -3.35 -5.92
N LEU A 102 -11.96 -2.43 -6.39
CA LEU A 102 -12.86 -2.67 -7.53
C LEU A 102 -12.15 -2.51 -8.87
N CYS A 103 -11.28 -1.51 -9.00
CA CYS A 103 -10.68 -1.12 -10.26
C CYS A 103 -9.22 -1.58 -10.40
N GLY A 104 -8.55 -2.06 -9.34
CA GLY A 104 -7.12 -2.41 -9.40
C GLY A 104 -6.80 -3.48 -10.45
N ILE A 105 -7.60 -4.53 -10.53
CA ILE A 105 -7.47 -5.56 -11.57
C ILE A 105 -7.71 -4.96 -12.96
N VAL A 106 -8.71 -4.09 -13.10
CA VAL A 106 -9.02 -3.41 -14.37
C VAL A 106 -7.83 -2.58 -14.82
N TYR A 107 -7.27 -1.74 -13.94
CA TYR A 107 -6.10 -0.92 -14.27
C TYR A 107 -4.86 -1.75 -14.56
N GLY A 108 -4.66 -2.89 -13.90
CA GLY A 108 -3.60 -3.85 -14.22
C GLY A 108 -3.72 -4.41 -15.65
N LEU A 109 -4.92 -4.87 -16.02
CA LEU A 109 -5.20 -5.37 -17.37
C LEU A 109 -5.08 -4.29 -18.44
N VAL A 110 -5.55 -3.08 -18.14
CA VAL A 110 -5.41 -1.93 -19.04
C VAL A 110 -3.94 -1.59 -19.21
N ALA A 111 -3.12 -1.66 -18.15
CA ALA A 111 -1.69 -1.44 -18.23
C ALA A 111 -1.00 -2.46 -19.16
N ASP A 112 -1.39 -3.73 -19.11
CA ASP A 112 -0.83 -4.76 -20.00
C ASP A 112 -1.16 -4.54 -21.49
N VAL A 113 -2.21 -3.77 -21.82
CA VAL A 113 -2.60 -3.48 -23.20
C VAL A 113 -2.07 -2.13 -23.68
N TYR A 114 -2.23 -1.08 -22.88
CA TYR A 114 -1.93 0.30 -23.27
C TYR A 114 -0.51 0.75 -22.92
N GLY A 115 0.25 -0.05 -22.16
CA GLY A 115 1.51 0.40 -21.59
C GLY A 115 1.41 0.60 -20.09
N ARG A 116 2.53 0.36 -19.40
CA ARG A 116 2.63 0.57 -17.95
C ARG A 116 2.83 2.04 -17.63
N ARG A 117 3.47 2.80 -18.52
CA ARG A 117 3.76 4.22 -18.31
C ARG A 117 2.49 5.09 -18.21
N PRO A 118 1.51 5.02 -19.14
CA PRO A 118 0.32 5.87 -19.06
C PRO A 118 -0.50 5.64 -17.79
N ILE A 119 -0.61 4.38 -17.34
CA ILE A 119 -1.33 4.03 -16.11
C ILE A 119 -0.60 4.50 -14.86
N LEU A 120 0.74 4.41 -14.85
CA LEU A 120 1.55 4.99 -13.78
C LEU A 120 1.38 6.52 -13.70
N MET A 121 1.37 7.21 -14.85
CA MET A 121 1.13 8.66 -14.91
C MET A 121 -0.27 9.02 -14.41
N LEU A 122 -1.29 8.32 -14.89
CA LEU A 122 -2.69 8.57 -14.52
C LEU A 122 -2.93 8.37 -13.02
N SER A 123 -2.39 7.29 -12.44
CA SER A 123 -2.54 6.98 -11.01
C SER A 123 -1.76 7.93 -10.11
N THR A 124 -0.56 8.34 -10.51
CA THR A 124 0.22 9.34 -9.77
C THR A 124 -0.42 10.73 -9.85
N PHE A 125 -1.03 11.07 -10.99
CA PHE A 125 -1.83 12.29 -11.14
C PHE A 125 -3.08 12.26 -10.24
N GLY A 126 -3.72 11.10 -10.11
CA GLY A 126 -4.82 10.89 -9.18
C GLY A 126 -4.47 11.30 -7.74
N ALA A 127 -3.26 10.95 -7.26
CA ALA A 127 -2.81 11.33 -5.91
C ALA A 127 -2.62 12.84 -5.73
N VAL A 128 -2.18 13.55 -6.77
CA VAL A 128 -2.11 15.03 -6.78
C VAL A 128 -3.52 15.63 -6.72
N LEU A 129 -4.43 15.12 -7.54
CA LEU A 129 -5.81 15.59 -7.59
C LEU A 129 -6.55 15.34 -6.27
N TYR A 130 -6.33 14.18 -5.65
CA TYR A 130 -6.87 13.83 -4.33
C TYR A 130 -6.50 14.88 -3.29
N GLY A 131 -5.20 15.17 -3.13
CA GLY A 131 -4.75 16.18 -2.16
C GLY A 131 -5.26 17.59 -2.47
N ALA A 132 -5.35 17.95 -3.75
CA ALA A 132 -5.91 19.24 -4.15
C ALA A 132 -7.40 19.36 -3.76
N LEU A 133 -8.16 18.27 -3.87
CA LEU A 133 -9.56 18.23 -3.44
C LEU A 133 -9.69 18.29 -1.93
N ASP A 134 -8.83 17.61 -1.15
CA ASP A 134 -8.83 17.74 0.31
C ASP A 134 -8.57 19.18 0.76
N ILE A 135 -7.58 19.84 0.14
CA ILE A 135 -7.32 21.27 0.39
C ILE A 135 -8.54 22.09 0.05
N ALA A 136 -9.20 21.84 -1.08
CA ALA A 136 -10.39 22.57 -1.49
C ALA A 136 -11.54 22.37 -0.49
N VAL A 137 -11.75 21.15 0.02
CA VAL A 137 -12.75 20.86 1.05
C VAL A 137 -12.48 21.66 2.33
N CYS A 138 -11.22 21.70 2.78
CA CYS A 138 -10.82 22.46 3.96
C CYS A 138 -10.96 23.98 3.74
N TRP A 139 -10.54 24.47 2.57
CA TRP A 139 -10.54 25.90 2.23
C TRP A 139 -11.95 26.46 2.10
N PHE A 140 -12.86 25.73 1.47
CA PHE A 140 -14.25 26.16 1.28
C PHE A 140 -15.18 25.72 2.40
N HIS A 141 -14.65 25.24 3.52
CA HIS A 141 -15.45 24.70 4.63
C HIS A 141 -16.51 25.69 5.17
N ASP A 142 -16.29 27.00 5.05
CA ASP A 142 -17.30 28.02 5.40
C ASP A 142 -18.61 27.90 4.57
N TYR A 143 -18.54 27.31 3.37
CA TYR A 143 -19.66 27.14 2.44
C TYR A 143 -20.11 25.68 2.28
N ILE A 144 -19.20 24.72 2.47
CA ILE A 144 -19.46 23.30 2.29
C ILE A 144 -19.25 22.52 3.59
N SER A 145 -20.14 21.54 3.83
CA SER A 145 -19.98 20.65 4.99
C SER A 145 -18.68 19.86 4.88
N ILE A 146 -17.98 19.72 6.01
CA ILE A 146 -16.73 18.92 6.09
C ILE A 146 -16.93 17.46 5.66
N LYS A 147 -18.18 16.96 5.67
CA LYS A 147 -18.54 15.60 5.22
C LYS A 147 -18.29 15.37 3.72
N PHE A 148 -18.15 16.41 2.90
CA PHE A 148 -17.74 16.26 1.49
C PHE A 148 -16.36 15.61 1.33
N PHE A 149 -15.55 15.63 2.40
CA PHE A 149 -14.30 14.89 2.51
C PHE A 149 -14.45 13.40 2.16
N TRP A 150 -15.57 12.77 2.55
CA TRP A 150 -15.86 11.37 2.21
C TRP A 150 -16.10 11.11 0.71
N ALA A 151 -16.36 12.14 -0.08
CA ALA A 151 -16.54 11.99 -1.53
C ALA A 151 -15.21 12.06 -2.30
N VAL A 152 -14.13 12.60 -1.70
CA VAL A 152 -12.83 12.78 -2.35
C VAL A 152 -12.24 11.45 -2.89
N PRO A 153 -12.31 10.32 -2.15
CA PRO A 153 -11.93 9.00 -2.66
C PRO A 153 -12.53 8.59 -4.01
N ALA A 154 -13.67 9.16 -4.41
CA ALA A 154 -14.30 8.83 -5.69
C ALA A 154 -13.39 9.11 -6.91
N VAL A 155 -12.44 10.05 -6.79
CA VAL A 155 -11.45 10.33 -7.85
C VAL A 155 -10.61 9.11 -8.21
N TYR A 156 -10.35 8.21 -7.26
CA TYR A 156 -9.55 7.01 -7.52
C TYR A 156 -10.27 5.97 -8.38
N PHE A 157 -11.59 6.06 -8.57
CA PHE A 157 -12.26 5.22 -9.59
C PHE A 157 -11.75 5.54 -10.99
N PHE A 158 -11.44 6.81 -11.26
CA PHE A 158 -11.02 7.29 -12.58
C PHE A 158 -9.51 7.32 -12.77
N THR A 159 -8.76 7.26 -11.67
CA THR A 159 -7.29 7.40 -11.72
C THR A 159 -6.54 6.16 -11.21
N GLY A 160 -7.19 5.27 -10.44
CA GLY A 160 -6.62 4.06 -9.86
C GLY A 160 -5.97 4.27 -8.48
N GLY A 161 -5.52 5.49 -8.17
CA GLY A 161 -4.98 5.86 -6.86
C GLY A 161 -3.58 5.32 -6.55
N ALA A 162 -3.13 5.54 -5.32
CA ALA A 162 -1.75 5.26 -4.90
C ALA A 162 -1.37 3.77 -4.94
N LEU A 163 -2.31 2.86 -4.63
CA LEU A 163 -2.04 1.43 -4.62
C LEU A 163 -1.79 0.87 -6.02
N VAL A 164 -2.59 1.29 -7.01
CA VAL A 164 -2.37 0.95 -8.43
C VAL A 164 -1.03 1.51 -8.90
N SER A 165 -0.72 2.75 -8.52
CA SER A 165 0.57 3.38 -8.85
C SER A 165 1.77 2.57 -8.34
N ALA A 166 1.72 2.14 -7.07
CA ALA A 166 2.77 1.31 -6.47
C ALA A 166 2.88 -0.06 -7.15
N SER A 167 1.74 -0.72 -7.39
CA SER A 167 1.69 -2.03 -8.06
C SER A 167 2.32 -1.98 -9.46
N ILE A 168 1.91 -1.02 -10.29
CA ILE A 168 2.47 -0.85 -11.64
C ILE A 168 3.98 -0.54 -11.57
N ASN A 169 4.43 0.25 -10.61
CA ASN A 169 5.86 0.53 -10.42
C ASN A 169 6.66 -0.75 -10.09
N TYR A 170 6.20 -1.57 -9.15
CA TYR A 170 6.84 -2.87 -8.87
C TYR A 170 6.86 -3.76 -10.12
N THR A 171 5.80 -3.73 -10.93
CA THR A 171 5.73 -4.53 -12.15
C THR A 171 6.73 -4.04 -13.21
N ILE A 172 6.87 -2.72 -13.41
CA ILE A 172 7.91 -2.09 -14.26
C ILE A 172 9.31 -2.55 -13.84
N VAL A 173 9.59 -2.59 -12.54
CA VAL A 173 10.88 -3.07 -12.00
C VAL A 173 11.07 -4.56 -12.30
N THR A 174 10.03 -5.39 -12.18
CA THR A 174 10.15 -6.83 -12.48
C THR A 174 10.42 -7.15 -13.95
N ASP A 175 10.01 -6.28 -14.87
CA ASP A 175 10.26 -6.48 -16.30
C ASP A 175 11.75 -6.37 -16.62
N ILE A 176 12.43 -5.43 -15.96
CA ILE A 176 13.82 -5.10 -16.25
C ILE A 176 14.84 -5.81 -15.36
N VAL A 177 14.47 -6.20 -14.14
CA VAL A 177 15.40 -6.79 -13.18
C VAL A 177 15.48 -8.31 -13.38
N PRO A 178 16.69 -8.88 -13.60
CA PRO A 178 16.88 -10.33 -13.66
C PRO A 178 16.53 -10.99 -12.32
N LYS A 179 16.11 -12.26 -12.36
CA LYS A 179 15.67 -12.99 -11.16
C LYS A 179 16.73 -12.98 -10.04
N SER A 180 18.01 -13.07 -10.41
CA SER A 180 19.16 -13.05 -9.51
C SER A 180 19.27 -11.80 -8.62
N GLN A 181 18.90 -10.63 -9.14
CA GLN A 181 19.07 -9.35 -8.42
C GLN A 181 17.74 -8.76 -7.92
N ARG A 182 16.63 -9.47 -8.12
CA ARG A 182 15.28 -8.96 -7.88
C ARG A 182 15.02 -8.62 -6.42
N SER A 183 15.44 -9.49 -5.51
CA SER A 183 15.29 -9.29 -4.05
C SER A 183 16.05 -8.04 -3.58
N ALA A 184 17.31 -7.88 -4.00
CA ALA A 184 18.13 -6.73 -3.64
C ALA A 184 17.57 -5.40 -4.17
N VAL A 185 17.09 -5.37 -5.42
CA VAL A 185 16.48 -4.15 -5.98
C VAL A 185 15.14 -3.83 -5.30
N PHE A 186 14.32 -4.83 -5.01
CA PHE A 186 13.09 -4.62 -4.25
C PHE A 186 13.35 -4.13 -2.83
N LEU A 187 14.38 -4.64 -2.17
CA LEU A 187 14.82 -4.16 -0.87
C LEU A 187 15.22 -2.67 -0.95
N ALA A 188 16.04 -2.32 -1.94
CA ALA A 188 16.48 -0.95 -2.16
C ALA A 188 15.30 0.00 -2.43
N ILE A 189 14.36 -0.39 -3.29
CA ILE A 189 13.18 0.42 -3.61
C ILE A 189 12.22 0.51 -2.40
N SER A 190 12.05 -0.57 -1.64
CA SER A 190 11.22 -0.56 -0.43
C SER A 190 11.83 0.31 0.68
N SER A 191 13.16 0.46 0.72
CA SER A 191 13.82 1.39 1.64
C SER A 191 13.41 2.85 1.39
N ALA A 192 13.03 3.22 0.16
CA ALA A 192 12.54 4.55 -0.18
C ALA A 192 11.29 4.92 0.64
N PHE A 193 10.37 3.96 0.83
CA PHE A 193 9.19 4.14 1.68
C PHE A 193 9.57 4.41 3.13
N LEU A 194 10.50 3.63 3.69
CA LEU A 194 10.91 3.78 5.08
C LEU A 194 11.63 5.12 5.34
N ILE A 195 12.53 5.52 4.43
CA ILE A 195 13.24 6.81 4.52
C ILE A 195 12.25 7.96 4.33
N GLY A 196 11.33 7.87 3.37
CA GLY A 196 10.26 8.85 3.17
C GLY A 196 9.37 8.99 4.40
N ALA A 197 8.96 7.87 5.00
CA ALA A 197 8.18 7.86 6.23
C ALA A 197 8.95 8.49 7.41
N PHE A 198 10.26 8.23 7.54
CA PHE A 198 11.09 8.86 8.58
C PHE A 198 11.15 10.38 8.41
N LEU A 199 11.51 10.86 7.21
CA LEU A 199 11.68 12.29 6.91
C LEU A 199 10.35 13.07 6.90
N SER A 200 9.22 12.39 6.65
CA SER A 200 7.91 13.03 6.52
C SER A 200 7.48 13.82 7.75
N ALA A 201 7.74 13.33 8.96
CA ALA A 201 7.36 14.04 10.18
C ALA A 201 8.17 15.32 10.38
N TYR A 202 9.46 15.30 10.05
CA TYR A 202 10.33 16.47 10.13
C TYR A 202 9.92 17.52 9.08
N LEU A 203 9.59 17.07 7.88
CA LEU A 203 9.09 17.94 6.83
C LEU A 203 7.76 18.62 7.23
N ALA A 204 6.81 17.86 7.79
CA ALA A 204 5.56 18.43 8.30
C ALA A 204 5.83 19.46 9.41
N ALA A 205 6.68 19.11 10.38
CA ALA A 205 7.06 20.01 11.47
C ALA A 205 7.73 21.31 10.99
N ALA A 206 8.54 21.24 9.92
CA ALA A 206 9.20 22.40 9.34
C ALA A 206 8.24 23.31 8.55
N LEU A 207 7.16 22.75 7.98
CA LEU A 207 6.21 23.49 7.16
C LEU A 207 5.05 24.09 7.95
N LEU A 208 4.60 23.46 9.03
CA LEU A 208 3.50 23.94 9.87
C LEU A 208 3.63 25.42 10.32
N PRO A 209 4.82 25.93 10.68
CA PRO A 209 4.99 27.35 11.03
C PRO A 209 4.70 28.35 9.91
N LEU A 210 4.70 27.92 8.64
CA LEU A 210 4.36 28.77 7.48
C LEU A 210 2.84 28.94 7.30
N GLY A 211 2.03 28.23 8.10
CA GLY A 211 0.59 28.13 7.98
C GLY A 211 0.14 26.83 7.30
N HIS A 212 -1.07 26.39 7.64
CA HIS A 212 -1.59 25.09 7.21
C HIS A 212 -1.77 24.96 5.68
N TYR A 213 -2.44 25.92 5.03
CA TYR A 213 -2.67 25.87 3.59
C TYR A 213 -1.39 26.01 2.76
N PRO A 214 -0.47 26.97 3.04
CA PRO A 214 0.82 27.03 2.36
C PRO A 214 1.64 25.74 2.53
N ALA A 215 1.60 25.12 3.72
CA ALA A 215 2.26 23.84 3.98
C ALA A 215 1.68 22.72 3.10
N MET A 216 0.35 22.59 3.02
CA MET A 216 -0.30 21.60 2.16
C MET A 216 0.03 21.81 0.67
N CYS A 217 -0.01 23.05 0.19
CA CYS A 217 0.37 23.37 -1.18
C CYS A 217 1.83 23.01 -1.48
N ALA A 218 2.76 23.30 -0.54
CA ALA A 218 4.16 22.91 -0.68
C ALA A 218 4.36 21.39 -0.74
N LEU A 219 3.58 20.63 0.03
CA LEU A 219 3.60 19.16 0.00
C LEU A 219 3.08 18.62 -1.34
N ILE A 220 2.06 19.23 -1.95
CA ILE A 220 1.61 18.86 -3.30
C ILE A 220 2.74 19.06 -4.33
N LEU A 221 3.57 20.10 -4.21
CA LEU A 221 4.73 20.28 -5.11
C LEU A 221 5.70 19.09 -5.06
N ILE A 222 5.87 18.47 -3.89
CA ILE A 222 6.69 17.26 -3.74
C ILE A 222 6.04 16.08 -4.49
N GLN A 223 4.72 15.94 -4.42
CA GLN A 223 4.01 14.93 -5.19
C GLN A 223 4.10 15.17 -6.69
N ILE A 224 4.10 16.43 -7.14
CA ILE A 224 4.30 16.80 -8.54
C ILE A 224 5.70 16.38 -9.04
N VAL A 225 6.73 16.44 -8.18
CA VAL A 225 8.05 15.86 -8.52
C VAL A 225 7.96 14.36 -8.71
N GLY A 226 7.20 13.66 -7.86
CA GLY A 226 6.90 12.23 -8.03
C GLY A 226 6.17 11.92 -9.34
N LEU A 227 5.18 12.75 -9.71
CA LEU A 227 4.48 12.67 -10.99
C LEU A 227 5.43 12.90 -12.17
N PHE A 228 6.33 13.89 -12.07
CA PHE A 228 7.32 14.13 -13.12
C PHE A 228 8.27 12.94 -13.30
N ALA A 229 8.69 12.29 -12.21
CA ALA A 229 9.45 11.05 -12.27
C ALA A 229 8.67 9.92 -12.98
N ALA A 230 7.37 9.79 -12.71
CA ALA A 230 6.49 8.85 -13.42
C ALA A 230 6.36 9.18 -14.91
N CYS A 231 6.28 10.46 -15.29
CA CYS A 231 6.26 10.89 -16.69
C CYS A 231 7.55 10.53 -17.45
N LEU A 232 8.69 10.54 -16.77
CA LEU A 232 10.01 10.22 -17.34
C LEU A 232 10.29 8.72 -17.45
N MET A 233 9.42 7.87 -16.88
CA MET A 233 9.54 6.42 -16.98
C MET A 233 9.48 5.96 -18.44
N PRO A 234 10.40 5.08 -18.88
CA PRO A 234 10.29 4.44 -20.18
C PRO A 234 9.17 3.41 -20.17
N GLU A 235 8.60 3.14 -21.35
CA GLU A 235 7.66 2.02 -21.52
C GLU A 235 8.42 0.68 -21.48
N THR A 236 7.91 -0.30 -20.73
CA THR A 236 8.61 -1.59 -20.51
C THR A 236 7.95 -2.78 -21.19
N ILE A 237 6.72 -2.65 -21.71
CA ILE A 237 6.01 -3.75 -22.39
C ILE A 237 6.81 -4.32 -23.57
N ALA A 238 7.45 -3.47 -24.37
CA ALA A 238 8.19 -3.89 -25.56
C ALA A 238 9.46 -4.71 -25.26
N ILE A 239 9.88 -4.81 -23.99
CA ILE A 239 11.06 -5.57 -23.55
C ILE A 239 10.67 -7.01 -23.18
N GLY A 240 9.40 -7.26 -22.84
CA GLY A 240 8.90 -8.55 -22.36
C GLY A 240 8.44 -9.52 -23.45
N GLU A 241 7.87 -9.02 -24.55
CA GLU A 241 7.32 -9.85 -25.63
C GLU A 241 7.60 -9.22 -27.01
N LYS A 242 8.42 -9.89 -27.82
CA LYS A 242 8.14 -9.96 -29.25
C LYS A 242 7.61 -11.36 -29.51
N PRO A 243 6.29 -11.58 -29.64
CA PRO A 243 5.81 -12.79 -30.26
C PRO A 243 6.18 -12.69 -31.74
N HIS A 244 7.14 -13.51 -32.15
CA HIS A 244 7.16 -13.99 -33.52
C HIS A 244 5.82 -14.75 -33.67
N ASP A 245 4.99 -14.35 -34.64
CA ASP A 245 3.63 -14.85 -34.90
C ASP A 245 2.47 -14.05 -34.26
N ALA A 246 2.44 -12.74 -34.47
CA ALA A 246 1.20 -11.98 -34.41
C ALA A 246 0.73 -11.66 -35.84
N VAL A 247 -0.08 -12.57 -36.40
CA VAL A 247 -1.07 -12.18 -37.40
C VAL A 247 -1.93 -11.09 -36.76
N GLU A 248 -2.07 -9.94 -37.42
CA GLU A 248 -2.90 -8.81 -36.98
C GLU A 248 -4.39 -9.20 -36.95
N ASP A 249 -4.81 -9.94 -35.92
CA ASP A 249 -6.22 -9.99 -35.55
C ASP A 249 -6.49 -8.83 -34.59
N ALA A 250 -6.97 -7.73 -35.16
CA ALA A 250 -7.53 -6.56 -34.49
C ALA A 250 -8.80 -6.94 -33.69
N THR A 251 -8.64 -7.76 -32.66
CA THR A 251 -9.71 -8.09 -31.73
C THR A 251 -10.00 -6.86 -30.87
N PRO A 252 -11.26 -6.37 -30.83
CA PRO A 252 -11.64 -5.18 -30.07
C PRO A 252 -11.26 -5.30 -28.60
N PHE A 253 -10.81 -4.20 -27.98
CA PHE A 253 -10.50 -4.12 -26.54
C PHE A 253 -11.62 -4.69 -25.67
N SER A 254 -12.89 -4.46 -26.03
CA SER A 254 -14.03 -5.01 -25.30
C SER A 254 -14.07 -6.53 -25.32
N LYS A 255 -13.67 -7.18 -26.42
CA LYS A 255 -13.60 -8.65 -26.53
C LYS A 255 -12.40 -9.22 -25.78
N LYS A 256 -11.23 -8.57 -25.84
CA LYS A 256 -10.05 -8.97 -25.04
C LYS A 256 -10.32 -8.80 -23.55
N LEU A 257 -10.87 -7.65 -23.15
CA LEU A 257 -11.26 -7.38 -21.76
C LEU A 257 -12.38 -8.32 -21.32
N SER A 258 -13.43 -8.55 -22.11
CA SER A 258 -14.52 -9.45 -21.72
C SER A 258 -14.06 -10.91 -21.65
N ALA A 259 -13.18 -11.35 -22.56
CA ALA A 259 -12.62 -12.70 -22.52
C ALA A 259 -11.73 -12.90 -21.29
N ARG A 260 -10.86 -11.93 -20.99
CA ARG A 260 -9.94 -11.99 -19.84
C ARG A 260 -10.65 -11.75 -18.52
N VAL A 261 -11.71 -10.93 -18.49
CA VAL A 261 -12.60 -10.76 -17.34
C VAL A 261 -13.49 -11.99 -17.15
N ALA A 262 -13.94 -12.66 -18.21
CA ALA A 262 -14.67 -13.92 -18.10
C ALA A 262 -13.74 -15.06 -17.63
N GLU A 263 -12.50 -15.08 -18.11
CA GLU A 263 -11.44 -15.97 -17.66
C GLU A 263 -11.08 -15.72 -16.20
N LEU A 264 -10.86 -14.46 -15.79
CA LEU A 264 -10.69 -14.08 -14.39
C LEU A 264 -11.95 -14.32 -13.56
N ARG A 265 -13.16 -14.21 -14.10
CA ARG A 265 -14.37 -14.54 -13.34
C ARG A 265 -14.49 -16.04 -13.11
N ALA A 266 -14.15 -16.84 -14.12
CA ALA A 266 -14.12 -18.29 -14.03
C ALA A 266 -12.99 -18.77 -13.10
N GLN A 267 -11.78 -18.25 -13.29
CA GLN A 267 -10.58 -18.57 -12.50
C GLN A 267 -10.62 -17.93 -11.10
N SER A 268 -10.99 -16.68 -10.91
CA SER A 268 -11.01 -16.06 -9.58
C SER A 268 -12.10 -16.64 -8.69
N VAL A 269 -13.29 -17.01 -9.20
CA VAL A 269 -14.30 -17.64 -8.34
C VAL A 269 -13.92 -19.08 -8.00
N SER A 270 -13.40 -19.85 -8.97
CA SER A 270 -12.95 -21.22 -8.68
C SER A 270 -11.65 -21.22 -7.86
N SER A 271 -10.64 -20.42 -8.20
CA SER A 271 -9.36 -20.33 -7.50
C SER A 271 -9.48 -19.64 -6.14
N LEU A 272 -10.31 -18.61 -5.94
CA LEU A 272 -10.54 -18.09 -4.57
C LEU A 272 -11.33 -19.09 -3.74
N ARG A 273 -12.33 -19.76 -4.33
CA ARG A 273 -13.01 -20.87 -3.64
C ARG A 273 -12.02 -21.99 -3.33
N ASP A 274 -11.14 -22.38 -4.24
CA ASP A 274 -10.19 -23.47 -4.00
C ASP A 274 -9.00 -23.00 -3.12
N MET A 275 -8.77 -21.70 -2.96
CA MET A 275 -7.74 -21.11 -2.10
C MET A 275 -8.25 -20.87 -0.66
N PHE A 276 -9.53 -20.57 -0.47
CA PHE A 276 -10.16 -20.42 0.86
C PHE A 276 -10.90 -21.69 1.33
N TRP A 277 -11.37 -22.52 0.40
CA TRP A 277 -12.17 -23.74 0.64
C TRP A 277 -11.58 -25.00 -0.02
N GLY A 278 -10.45 -24.92 -0.71
CA GLY A 278 -9.80 -26.11 -1.29
C GLY A 278 -8.80 -26.78 -0.35
N SER A 279 -8.11 -27.80 -0.87
CA SER A 279 -7.37 -28.79 -0.08
C SER A 279 -6.09 -28.26 0.61
N ASN A 280 -5.63 -27.04 0.29
CA ASN A 280 -4.39 -26.46 0.81
C ASN A 280 -4.63 -25.57 2.05
N THR A 281 -4.98 -26.21 3.17
CA THR A 281 -5.22 -25.56 4.48
C THR A 281 -4.08 -24.62 4.90
N LYS A 282 -2.83 -24.95 4.56
CA LYS A 282 -1.65 -24.11 4.84
C LYS A 282 -1.76 -22.73 4.17
N LEU A 283 -2.15 -22.67 2.89
CA LEU A 283 -2.28 -21.40 2.15
C LEU A 283 -3.45 -20.56 2.68
N THR A 284 -4.59 -21.19 2.98
CA THR A 284 -5.74 -20.50 3.59
C THR A 284 -5.39 -19.89 4.94
N LEU A 285 -4.67 -20.64 5.79
CA LEU A 285 -4.21 -20.15 7.09
C LEU A 285 -3.26 -18.97 6.93
N LEU A 286 -2.35 -19.00 5.96
CA LEU A 286 -1.42 -17.90 5.67
C LEU A 286 -2.14 -16.63 5.19
N LEU A 287 -3.16 -16.77 4.34
CA LEU A 287 -3.97 -15.62 3.90
C LEU A 287 -4.79 -15.04 5.05
N LEU A 288 -5.35 -15.91 5.90
CA LEU A 288 -6.09 -15.50 7.08
C LEU A 288 -5.19 -14.78 8.10
N SER A 289 -3.96 -15.24 8.30
CA SER A 289 -3.00 -14.56 9.18
C SER A 289 -2.62 -13.17 8.63
N THR A 290 -2.57 -13.03 7.31
CA THR A 290 -2.30 -11.75 6.63
C THR A 290 -3.44 -10.75 6.86
N LEU A 291 -4.71 -11.20 6.80
CA LEU A 291 -5.87 -10.37 7.13
C LEU A 291 -5.85 -9.89 8.59
N PHE A 292 -5.67 -10.81 9.55
CA PHE A 292 -5.63 -10.47 10.97
C PHE A 292 -4.49 -9.50 11.30
N THR A 293 -3.29 -9.78 10.78
CA THR A 293 -2.12 -8.92 10.97
C THR A 293 -2.31 -7.56 10.30
N GLY A 294 -2.95 -7.51 9.13
CA GLY A 294 -3.28 -6.30 8.39
C GLY A 294 -4.24 -5.38 9.16
N VAL A 295 -5.37 -5.92 9.63
CA VAL A 295 -6.37 -5.17 10.41
C VAL A 295 -5.75 -4.61 11.70
N GLY A 296 -5.04 -5.45 12.46
CA GLY A 296 -4.40 -5.02 13.70
C GLY A 296 -3.32 -3.96 13.50
N LYS A 297 -2.49 -4.11 12.46
CA LYS A 297 -1.50 -3.09 12.06
C LYS A 297 -2.17 -1.77 11.71
N GLN A 298 -3.28 -1.79 10.97
CA GLN A 298 -3.99 -0.57 10.59
C GLN A 298 -4.63 0.14 11.79
N LEU A 299 -5.23 -0.63 12.71
CA LEU A 299 -5.79 -0.14 13.98
C LEU A 299 -4.73 0.59 14.83
N VAL A 300 -3.56 -0.04 15.01
CA VAL A 300 -2.47 0.54 15.79
C VAL A 300 -1.84 1.72 15.06
N GLY A 301 -1.55 1.58 13.77
CA GLY A 301 -0.82 2.57 12.97
C GLY A 301 -1.57 3.90 12.79
N SER A 302 -2.88 3.84 12.57
CA SER A 302 -3.72 5.02 12.31
C SER A 302 -4.00 5.82 13.59
N VAL A 303 -4.17 5.13 14.72
CA VAL A 303 -4.56 5.76 16.00
C VAL A 303 -3.34 6.22 16.81
N MET A 304 -2.14 5.66 16.60
CA MET A 304 -0.96 5.99 17.41
C MET A 304 -0.67 7.50 17.49
N LYS A 305 -0.79 8.23 16.36
CA LYS A 305 -0.58 9.69 16.36
C LYS A 305 -1.66 10.41 17.18
N GLN A 306 -2.94 10.06 16.97
CA GLN A 306 -4.08 10.61 17.73
C GLN A 306 -3.94 10.33 19.23
N TYR A 307 -3.58 9.10 19.60
CA TYR A 307 -3.32 8.70 20.97
C TYR A 307 -2.20 9.54 21.59
N ALA A 308 -1.08 9.74 20.90
CA ALA A 308 0.03 10.53 21.42
C ALA A 308 -0.33 12.01 21.63
N VAL A 309 -1.07 12.60 20.69
CA VAL A 309 -1.59 13.98 20.80
C VAL A 309 -2.54 14.11 21.98
N LYS A 310 -3.44 13.14 22.19
CA LYS A 310 -4.44 13.22 23.27
C LYS A 310 -3.89 12.87 24.64
N ARG A 311 -3.12 11.78 24.77
CA ARG A 311 -2.64 11.25 26.07
C ARG A 311 -1.49 12.07 26.64
N TYR A 312 -0.58 12.53 25.78
CA TYR A 312 0.63 13.27 26.18
C TYR A 312 0.56 14.76 25.81
N GLU A 313 -0.59 15.23 25.32
CA GLU A 313 -0.84 16.62 24.92
C GLU A 313 0.17 17.17 23.90
N LEU A 314 0.81 16.27 23.14
CA LEU A 314 1.80 16.63 22.13
C LEU A 314 1.16 17.37 20.96
N SER A 315 1.97 18.08 20.18
CA SER A 315 1.56 18.54 18.85
C SER A 315 1.61 17.38 17.84
N TRP A 316 0.80 17.45 16.79
CA TRP A 316 0.80 16.46 15.70
C TRP A 316 2.19 16.26 15.09
N ALA A 317 2.94 17.36 14.93
CA ALA A 317 4.34 17.34 14.51
C ALA A 317 5.24 16.50 15.43
N ARG A 318 5.19 16.72 16.75
CA ARG A 318 6.02 15.98 17.72
C ARG A 318 5.62 14.51 17.81
N ALA A 319 4.33 14.22 17.79
CA ALA A 319 3.81 12.85 17.72
C ALA A 319 4.31 12.12 16.46
N GLY A 320 4.31 12.82 15.32
CA GLY A 320 4.89 12.33 14.08
C GLY A 320 6.38 12.00 14.21
N ILE A 321 7.18 12.88 14.82
CA ILE A 321 8.63 12.69 14.99
C ILE A 321 8.92 11.45 15.85
N ILE A 322 8.19 11.26 16.95
CA ILE A 322 8.31 10.07 17.80
C ILE A 322 8.04 8.79 16.98
N LEU A 323 6.98 8.80 16.18
CA LEU A 323 6.64 7.66 15.33
C LEU A 323 7.67 7.42 14.22
N SER A 324 8.31 8.47 13.71
CA SER A 324 9.40 8.34 12.74
C SER A 324 10.58 7.54 13.27
N TYR A 325 10.93 7.64 14.56
CA TYR A 325 12.00 6.83 15.14
C TYR A 325 11.70 5.32 15.09
N ALA A 326 10.43 4.92 15.20
CA ALA A 326 10.05 3.52 15.00
C ALA A 326 10.35 3.04 13.57
N ASN A 327 10.16 3.91 12.56
CA ASN A 327 10.50 3.59 11.18
C ASN A 327 12.01 3.51 10.95
N LEU A 328 12.81 4.31 11.66
CA LEU A 328 14.27 4.20 11.64
C LEU A 328 14.75 2.87 12.22
N LEU A 329 14.15 2.42 13.33
CA LEU A 329 14.45 1.11 13.91
C LEU A 329 14.08 -0.02 12.94
N ARG A 330 12.92 0.06 12.28
CA ARG A 330 12.52 -0.91 11.24
C ARG A 330 13.49 -0.92 10.06
N LEU A 331 13.97 0.24 9.64
CA LEU A 331 14.99 0.37 8.59
C LEU A 331 16.32 -0.26 9.02
N ALA A 332 16.78 0.01 10.25
CA ALA A 332 18.01 -0.56 10.79
C ALA A 332 17.96 -2.10 10.86
N LEU A 333 16.81 -2.66 11.24
CA LEU A 333 16.59 -4.11 11.25
C LEU A 333 16.62 -4.72 9.84
N CYS A 334 16.16 -3.98 8.82
CA CYS A 334 16.13 -4.42 7.43
C CYS A 334 17.53 -4.67 6.83
N PHE A 335 18.54 -3.90 7.28
CA PHE A 335 19.91 -3.97 6.77
C PHE A 335 20.87 -4.82 7.62
N MET A 336 20.39 -5.43 8.71
CA MET A 336 21.25 -6.20 9.63
C MET A 336 21.43 -7.64 9.12
N PRO A 337 22.61 -8.03 8.59
CA PRO A 337 22.83 -9.36 7.99
C PRO A 337 22.73 -10.46 9.06
N GLY A 338 22.04 -11.57 8.76
CA GLY A 338 22.08 -12.78 9.59
C GLY A 338 21.12 -12.82 10.79
N SER A 339 20.26 -11.82 10.97
CA SER A 339 19.24 -11.90 12.00
C SER A 339 18.00 -12.65 11.49
N ARG A 340 17.53 -13.65 12.25
CA ARG A 340 16.12 -14.13 12.17
C ARG A 340 15.11 -12.98 12.41
N ALA A 341 15.60 -11.77 12.72
CA ALA A 341 14.90 -10.51 12.85
C ALA A 341 14.65 -9.80 11.49
N SER A 342 15.20 -10.27 10.35
CA SER A 342 14.71 -9.86 9.01
C SER A 342 13.22 -10.22 8.83
N VAL A 343 12.72 -11.18 9.62
CA VAL A 343 11.28 -11.46 9.78
C VAL A 343 10.51 -10.24 10.30
N TYR A 344 11.11 -9.29 11.02
CA TYR A 344 10.41 -8.05 11.43
C TYR A 344 10.18 -7.06 10.27
N CYS A 345 10.81 -7.26 9.11
CA CYS A 345 10.31 -6.76 7.82
C CYS A 345 9.18 -7.68 7.30
N LEU A 346 8.20 -7.94 8.17
CA LEU A 346 7.16 -8.97 7.98
C LEU A 346 6.44 -8.81 6.64
N GLU A 347 6.20 -7.60 6.16
CA GLU A 347 5.37 -7.39 4.99
C GLU A 347 6.03 -7.83 3.66
N PRO A 348 7.24 -7.37 3.29
CA PRO A 348 7.95 -7.90 2.12
C PRO A 348 8.24 -9.41 2.22
N THR A 349 8.62 -9.89 3.41
CA THR A 349 8.99 -11.30 3.61
C THR A 349 7.77 -12.22 3.56
N VAL A 350 6.65 -11.85 4.20
CA VAL A 350 5.38 -12.59 4.08
C VAL A 350 4.86 -12.51 2.65
N ARG A 351 4.97 -11.36 1.96
CA ARG A 351 4.58 -11.23 0.55
C ARG A 351 5.41 -12.14 -0.36
N SER A 352 6.72 -12.25 -0.12
CA SER A 352 7.59 -13.17 -0.85
C SER A 352 7.26 -14.64 -0.54
N LEU A 353 6.98 -14.97 0.71
CA LEU A 353 6.65 -16.32 1.17
C LEU A 353 5.29 -16.80 0.66
N VAL A 354 4.28 -15.93 0.67
CA VAL A 354 2.96 -16.19 0.10
C VAL A 354 3.08 -16.41 -1.41
N VAL A 355 3.92 -15.64 -2.09
CA VAL A 355 4.22 -15.80 -3.52
C VAL A 355 4.96 -17.11 -3.82
N SER A 356 5.92 -17.52 -2.98
CA SER A 356 6.66 -18.77 -3.19
C SER A 356 5.78 -20.00 -2.93
N MET A 357 4.95 -19.98 -1.90
CA MET A 357 4.08 -21.11 -1.51
C MET A 357 2.93 -21.42 -2.47
N GLY A 358 2.58 -20.50 -3.37
CA GLY A 358 1.55 -20.77 -4.36
C GLY A 358 1.96 -20.50 -5.79
N ARG A 359 3.22 -20.86 -6.08
CA ARG A 359 3.77 -21.02 -7.43
C ARG A 359 2.89 -21.92 -8.30
N ASP A 360 2.23 -22.92 -7.70
CA ASP A 360 1.34 -23.88 -8.39
C ASP A 360 -0.06 -23.32 -8.70
N ALA A 361 -0.52 -22.30 -7.98
CA ALA A 361 -1.85 -21.68 -8.18
C ALA A 361 -1.80 -20.43 -9.08
N GLY A 362 -0.62 -20.09 -9.62
CA GLY A 362 -0.38 -18.90 -10.42
C GLY A 362 -0.05 -17.68 -9.55
N THR A 363 1.21 -17.24 -9.58
CA THR A 363 1.76 -16.13 -8.78
C THR A 363 0.93 -14.84 -8.86
N GLY A 364 0.35 -14.52 -10.02
CA GLY A 364 -0.49 -13.33 -10.19
C GLY A 364 -1.82 -13.37 -9.42
N SER A 365 -2.41 -14.55 -9.25
CA SER A 365 -3.68 -14.74 -8.53
C SER A 365 -3.51 -14.48 -7.03
N ILE A 366 -2.40 -14.97 -6.47
CA ILE A 366 -2.08 -14.82 -5.05
C ILE A 366 -1.73 -13.39 -4.68
N VAL A 367 -0.91 -12.72 -5.49
CA VAL A 367 -0.61 -11.29 -5.28
C VAL A 367 -1.90 -10.46 -5.33
N SER A 368 -2.80 -10.78 -6.26
CA SER A 368 -4.11 -10.13 -6.33
C SER A 368 -4.97 -10.41 -5.09
N ALA A 369 -4.98 -11.64 -4.58
CA ALA A 369 -5.69 -12.00 -3.35
C ALA A 369 -5.11 -11.27 -2.12
N MET A 370 -3.79 -11.13 -2.02
CA MET A 370 -3.15 -10.34 -0.95
C MET A 370 -3.53 -8.86 -1.00
N GLU A 371 -3.57 -8.26 -2.19
CA GLU A 371 -3.97 -6.86 -2.34
C GLU A 371 -5.45 -6.65 -1.97
N VAL A 372 -6.33 -7.58 -2.36
CA VAL A 372 -7.74 -7.55 -1.93
C VAL A 372 -7.86 -7.69 -0.41
N LEU A 373 -7.11 -8.61 0.20
CA LEU A 373 -7.10 -8.78 1.65
C LEU A 373 -6.58 -7.54 2.39
N THR A 374 -5.57 -6.86 1.84
CA THR A 374 -5.07 -5.58 2.38
C THR A 374 -6.14 -4.50 2.29
N ALA A 375 -6.81 -4.36 1.15
CA ALA A 375 -7.90 -3.40 0.98
C ALA A 375 -9.06 -3.68 1.96
N VAL A 376 -9.45 -4.94 2.12
CA VAL A 376 -10.46 -5.38 3.09
C VAL A 376 -10.01 -5.07 4.53
N SER A 377 -8.73 -5.30 4.84
CA SER A 377 -8.18 -5.02 6.17
C SER A 377 -8.34 -3.55 6.57
N ILE A 378 -8.01 -2.64 5.64
CA ILE A 378 -8.11 -1.19 5.86
C ILE A 378 -9.56 -0.75 5.90
N ALA A 379 -10.40 -1.26 4.99
CA ALA A 379 -11.83 -0.95 4.94
C ALA A 379 -12.56 -1.34 6.24
N ILE A 380 -12.23 -2.50 6.82
CA ILE A 380 -12.78 -2.97 8.11
C ILE A 380 -12.21 -2.18 9.29
N ALA A 381 -10.93 -1.81 9.25
CA ALA A 381 -10.28 -1.09 10.35
C ALA A 381 -10.95 0.26 10.63
N GLY A 382 -11.40 1.00 9.61
CA GLY A 382 -11.98 2.34 9.79
C GLY A 382 -13.17 2.40 10.76
N PRO A 383 -14.28 1.65 10.52
CA PRO A 383 -15.40 1.59 11.46
C PRO A 383 -15.02 1.09 12.86
N ILE A 384 -14.08 0.14 12.94
CA ILE A 384 -13.61 -0.37 14.24
C ILE A 384 -12.86 0.72 15.00
N ILE A 385 -11.95 1.46 14.35
CA ILE A 385 -11.23 2.59 14.94
C ILE A 385 -12.25 3.60 15.48
N ALA A 386 -13.22 4.02 14.65
CA ALA A 386 -14.21 5.01 15.06
C ALA A 386 -15.04 4.56 16.26
N ALA A 387 -15.52 3.31 16.28
CA ALA A 387 -16.32 2.78 17.38
C ALA A 387 -15.51 2.62 18.67
N THR A 388 -14.29 2.08 18.55
CA THR A 388 -13.43 1.77 19.70
C THR A 388 -12.77 3.03 20.27
N PHE A 389 -12.47 4.02 19.45
CA PHE A 389 -11.96 5.31 19.92
C PHE A 389 -13.05 6.09 20.66
N ARG A 390 -14.29 6.12 20.14
CA ARG A 390 -15.45 6.69 20.87
C ARG A 390 -15.65 6.05 22.24
N LEU A 391 -15.54 4.72 22.32
CA LEU A 391 -15.66 4.01 23.60
C LEU A 391 -14.46 4.30 24.52
N GLY A 392 -13.25 4.30 23.99
CA GLY A 392 -12.03 4.58 24.74
C GLY A 392 -12.00 5.99 25.34
N MET A 393 -12.51 6.98 24.60
CA MET A 393 -12.61 8.35 25.07
C MET A 393 -13.62 8.51 26.20
N LYS A 394 -14.78 7.84 26.11
CA LYS A 394 -15.78 7.82 27.20
C LYS A 394 -15.27 7.20 28.49
N LEU A 395 -14.42 6.18 28.38
CA LEU A 395 -13.83 5.49 29.52
C LEU A 395 -12.67 6.28 30.15
N GLY A 396 -11.98 7.10 29.36
CA GLY A 396 -10.88 7.96 29.80
C GLY A 396 -9.64 7.20 30.29
N GLY A 397 -8.62 7.96 30.69
CA GLY A 397 -7.37 7.41 31.24
C GLY A 397 -6.63 6.52 30.24
N ASP A 398 -6.28 5.31 30.67
CA ASP A 398 -5.54 4.35 29.83
C ASP A 398 -6.42 3.71 28.73
N TRP A 399 -7.74 3.78 28.87
CA TRP A 399 -8.69 3.26 27.88
C TRP A 399 -8.77 4.11 26.60
N ILE A 400 -8.16 5.30 26.56
CA ILE A 400 -7.99 6.08 25.32
C ILE A 400 -7.23 5.24 24.27
N GLY A 401 -6.37 4.32 24.72
CA GLY A 401 -5.65 3.35 23.87
C GLY A 401 -6.47 2.13 23.44
N LEU A 402 -7.78 2.07 23.70
CA LEU A 402 -8.63 0.90 23.39
C LEU A 402 -8.50 0.36 21.95
N PRO A 403 -8.44 1.20 20.90
CA PRO A 403 -8.21 0.70 19.54
C PRO A 403 -6.88 -0.05 19.39
N MET A 404 -5.84 0.34 20.14
CA MET A 404 -4.53 -0.31 20.11
C MET A 404 -4.56 -1.66 20.82
N TYR A 405 -5.26 -1.77 21.96
CA TYR A 405 -5.42 -3.06 22.65
C TYR A 405 -6.20 -4.06 21.80
N ILE A 406 -7.28 -3.60 21.16
CA ILE A 406 -8.07 -4.42 20.22
C ILE A 406 -7.22 -4.80 19.01
N GLY A 407 -6.49 -3.85 18.43
CA GLY A 407 -5.55 -4.11 17.33
C GLY A 407 -4.52 -5.18 17.69
N GLY A 408 -3.89 -5.06 18.86
CA GLY A 408 -2.97 -6.08 19.38
C GLY A 408 -3.62 -7.45 19.56
N GLY A 409 -4.83 -7.49 20.12
CA GLY A 409 -5.61 -8.72 20.27
C GLY A 409 -5.95 -9.40 18.93
N ILE A 410 -6.32 -8.61 17.91
CA ILE A 410 -6.61 -9.10 16.56
C ILE A 410 -5.35 -9.67 15.87
N MET A 411 -4.16 -9.16 16.20
CA MET A 411 -2.90 -9.71 15.66
C MET A 411 -2.52 -11.05 16.27
N VAL A 412 -2.97 -11.38 17.49
CA VAL A 412 -2.59 -12.62 18.18
C VAL A 412 -2.97 -13.88 17.39
N PRO A 413 -4.21 -14.05 16.88
CA PRO A 413 -4.55 -15.16 16.00
C PRO A 413 -3.64 -15.26 14.78
N GLY A 414 -3.34 -14.14 14.11
CA GLY A 414 -2.45 -14.13 12.94
C GLY A 414 -1.03 -14.59 13.28
N ALA A 415 -0.48 -14.10 14.40
CA ALA A 415 0.83 -14.52 14.90
C ALA A 415 0.86 -16.00 15.32
N LEU A 416 -0.20 -16.49 15.97
CA LEU A 416 -0.34 -17.89 16.36
C LEU A 416 -0.41 -18.80 15.12
N ILE A 417 -1.15 -18.41 14.09
CA ILE A 417 -1.21 -19.16 12.83
C ILE A 417 0.19 -19.28 12.22
N LEU A 418 0.91 -18.16 12.10
CA LEU A 418 2.28 -18.16 11.56
C LEU A 418 3.25 -18.98 12.41
N TRP A 419 3.09 -18.95 13.73
CA TRP A 419 3.95 -19.71 14.66
C TRP A 419 3.68 -21.22 14.60
N LEU A 420 2.43 -21.62 14.43
CA LEU A 420 2.02 -23.02 14.33
C LEU A 420 2.28 -23.61 12.92
N MET A 421 2.42 -22.75 11.90
CA MET A 421 2.81 -23.18 10.56
C MET A 421 4.30 -23.59 10.56
N ARG A 422 4.53 -24.89 10.70
CA ARG A 422 5.83 -25.51 10.41
C ARG A 422 6.01 -25.53 8.89
N PHE A 423 6.96 -24.73 8.40
CA PHE A 423 7.42 -24.83 7.01
C PHE A 423 8.23 -26.13 6.90
N ASP A 424 7.87 -26.99 5.95
CA ASP A 424 8.65 -28.21 5.69
C ASP A 424 10.07 -27.80 5.25
N GLU A 425 11.08 -28.45 5.82
CA GLU A 425 12.51 -28.12 5.63
C GLU A 425 12.92 -28.12 4.16
N GLU A 426 12.21 -28.86 3.28
CA GLU A 426 12.42 -28.86 1.83
C GLU A 426 12.28 -27.48 1.17
N ILE A 427 11.30 -26.65 1.59
CA ILE A 427 11.14 -25.29 1.03
C ILE A 427 12.27 -24.37 1.52
N ALA A 428 12.79 -24.61 2.73
CA ALA A 428 13.91 -23.86 3.28
C ALA A 428 15.24 -24.27 2.61
N GLU A 429 15.41 -25.55 2.27
CA GLU A 429 16.54 -26.05 1.49
C GLU A 429 16.47 -25.56 0.03
N GLU A 430 15.31 -25.55 -0.63
CA GLU A 430 15.16 -24.97 -1.97
C GLU A 430 15.46 -23.47 -2.00
N LEU A 431 15.03 -22.71 -0.98
CA LEU A 431 15.36 -21.29 -0.85
C LEU A 431 16.84 -21.06 -0.50
N ALA A 432 17.48 -22.00 0.21
CA ALA A 432 18.90 -21.95 0.52
C ALA A 432 19.74 -22.26 -0.74
N GLU A 433 19.38 -23.27 -1.53
CA GLU A 433 20.02 -23.60 -2.81
C GLU A 433 19.84 -22.50 -3.86
N GLU A 434 18.67 -21.86 -3.92
CA GLU A 434 18.46 -20.69 -4.80
C GLU A 434 19.31 -19.47 -4.33
N SER A 435 19.67 -19.39 -3.04
CA SER A 435 20.56 -18.35 -2.49
C SER A 435 22.05 -18.65 -2.64
N ASP A 436 22.45 -19.93 -2.56
CA ASP A 436 23.85 -20.37 -2.69
C ASP A 436 24.28 -20.48 -4.16
N GLY A 437 23.36 -20.67 -5.10
CA GLY A 437 23.63 -20.50 -6.54
C GLY A 437 23.83 -19.03 -6.98
N LEU A 438 23.78 -18.09 -6.03
CA LEU A 438 23.74 -16.65 -6.23
C LEU A 438 24.90 -15.88 -5.55
N LEU A 439 25.75 -16.61 -4.81
CA LEU A 439 27.09 -16.19 -4.38
C LEU A 439 28.15 -16.75 -5.34
#